data_AF-A0A496X606-F1
#
_entry.id   AF-A0A496X606-F1
#
_cell.length_a   1.000
_cell.length_b   1.000
_cell.length_c   1.000
_cell.angle_alpha   90.00
_cell.angle_beta   90.00
_cell.angle_gamma   90.00
#
_symmetry.space_group_name_H-M   'P 1'
#
loop_
_entity.id
_entity.type
_entity.pdbx_description
1 polymer ?
#
loop_
_entity_poly.entity_id
_entity_poly.type
_entity_poly.pdbx_seq_one_letter_code
_entity_poly.pdbx_strand_id
1 'polypeptide(L)'
;MRILILTLTVFVTAPALSQNAVRLEGAGFDMQGPTAELYEFVMADAGYNNGRIDPDWFDVMRPTKLPSFENEFGKDGGTWLGVRQSRFGIKFWQPTAKHDLRDIFEFELFGVGDDAGQTTFRLRQAYLQYNKFGAGQYHSVFMDMDIFPDSIEYWGRPA
;
A
#
# COMPACT_ATOMS: atom_id res chain seq x y z
N MET A 1 -12.17 -30.30 1.37
CA MET A 1 -12.11 -29.51 2.63
C MET A 1 -12.66 -28.12 2.30
N ARG A 2 -13.70 -27.63 3.00
CA ARG A 2 -14.22 -26.26 2.79
C ARG A 2 -13.67 -25.37 3.90
N ILE A 3 -12.70 -24.51 3.57
CA ILE A 3 -12.19 -23.49 4.47
C ILE A 3 -13.11 -22.27 4.32
N LEU A 4 -13.70 -21.81 5.42
CA LEU A 4 -14.47 -20.56 5.49
C LEU A 4 -13.59 -19.51 6.17
N ILE A 5 -13.39 -18.38 5.49
CA ILE A 5 -12.66 -17.22 6.02
C ILE A 5 -13.62 -16.05 6.03
N LEU A 6 -13.73 -15.40 7.19
CA LEU A 6 -14.54 -14.22 7.41
C LEU A 6 -13.61 -13.09 7.83
N THR A 7 -13.56 -12.03 7.03
CA THR A 7 -12.73 -10.85 7.28
C THR A 7 -13.64 -9.64 7.43
N LEU A 8 -13.40 -8.85 8.47
CA LEU A 8 -13.99 -7.55 8.72
C LEU A 8 -12.88 -6.50 8.70
N THR A 9 -12.97 -5.56 7.76
CA THR A 9 -12.00 -4.48 7.59
C THR A 9 -12.67 -3.15 7.94
N VAL A 10 -12.00 -2.34 8.75
CA VAL A 10 -12.38 -0.96 9.06
C VAL A 10 -11.31 -0.02 8.50
N PHE A 11 -11.75 0.91 7.65
CA PHE A 11 -10.89 1.95 7.08
C PHE A 11 -11.11 3.26 7.81
N VAL A 12 -10.02 3.90 8.24
CA VAL A 12 -10.02 5.32 8.59
C VAL A 12 -9.15 6.04 7.58
N THR A 13 -9.80 6.82 6.72
CA THR A 13 -9.13 7.72 5.78
C THR A 13 -9.10 9.12 6.38
N ALA A 14 -7.93 9.72 6.43
CA ALA A 14 -7.84 11.16 6.60
C ALA A 14 -7.99 11.80 5.21
N PRO A 15 -8.77 12.90 5.06
CA PRO A 15 -8.81 13.61 3.80
C PRO A 15 -7.39 14.10 3.46
N ALA A 16 -6.96 13.91 2.21
CA ALA A 16 -5.67 14.37 1.73
C ALA A 16 -5.50 15.86 2.04
N LEU A 17 -4.55 16.18 2.91
CA LEU A 17 -4.17 17.57 3.20
C LEU A 17 -3.25 18.04 2.08
N SER A 18 -3.82 18.69 1.07
CA SER A 18 -3.05 19.51 0.15
C SER A 18 -2.64 20.79 0.89
N GLN A 19 -1.43 20.82 1.43
CA GLN A 19 -0.84 22.08 1.85
C GLN A 19 -0.37 22.81 0.59
N ASN A 20 -1.11 23.86 0.22
CA ASN A 20 -0.60 24.86 -0.72
C ASN A 20 0.78 25.32 -0.22
N ALA A 21 1.75 25.36 -1.12
CA ALA A 21 3.11 25.81 -0.88
C ALA A 21 3.14 26.98 0.11
N VAL A 22 3.95 26.89 1.18
CA VAL A 22 4.35 28.09 1.91
C VAL A 22 5.05 28.99 0.91
N ARG A 23 4.37 30.07 0.49
CA ARG A 23 4.88 31.04 -0.46
C ARG A 23 6.07 31.74 0.20
N LEU A 24 7.28 31.37 -0.19
CA LEU A 24 8.48 32.14 0.13
C LEU A 24 8.39 33.44 -0.68
N GLU A 25 7.85 34.49 -0.07
CA GLU A 25 7.83 35.82 -0.68
C GLU A 25 9.27 36.33 -0.82
N GLY A 26 9.73 36.59 -2.05
CA GLY A 26 11.03 37.26 -2.25
C GLY A 26 11.73 37.10 -3.60
N ALA A 27 11.31 36.19 -4.49
CA ALA A 27 11.90 36.06 -5.83
C ALA A 27 10.87 36.39 -6.91
N GLY A 28 11.13 37.43 -7.71
CA GLY A 28 10.24 37.96 -8.74
C GLY A 28 10.05 37.08 -9.98
N PHE A 29 9.60 35.84 -9.78
CA PHE A 29 9.06 34.99 -10.84
C PHE A 29 7.71 34.44 -10.37
N ASP A 30 6.67 34.67 -11.17
CA ASP A 30 5.35 34.06 -10.98
C ASP A 30 5.43 32.58 -11.40
N MET A 31 6.08 31.78 -10.55
CA MET A 31 6.06 30.33 -10.63
C MET A 31 5.03 29.85 -9.61
N GLN A 32 4.06 29.05 -10.07
CA GLN A 32 3.27 28.23 -9.16
C GLN A 32 4.24 27.53 -8.20
N GLY A 33 4.06 27.74 -6.89
CA GLY A 33 4.99 27.24 -5.89
C GLY A 33 5.03 25.70 -5.86
N PRO A 34 6.06 25.10 -5.23
CA PRO A 34 6.11 23.66 -5.05
C PRO A 34 4.89 23.18 -4.26
N THR A 35 4.13 22.25 -4.83
CA THR A 35 2.92 21.68 -4.21
C THR A 35 3.21 20.30 -3.65
N ALA A 36 2.61 19.97 -2.51
CA ALA A 36 2.67 18.63 -1.93
C ALA A 36 1.25 18.10 -1.65
N GLU A 37 1.03 16.83 -1.95
CA GLU A 37 -0.19 16.09 -1.60
C GLU A 37 0.22 14.97 -0.67
N LEU A 38 -0.27 15.05 0.56
CA LEU A 38 -0.20 13.97 1.52
C LEU A 38 -1.44 13.10 1.39
N TYR A 39 -1.28 11.79 1.25
CA TYR A 39 -2.37 10.82 1.23
C TYR A 39 -2.04 9.64 2.14
N GLU A 40 -3.04 9.17 2.87
CA GLU A 40 -2.86 8.16 3.89
C GLU A 40 -4.16 7.42 4.17
N PHE A 41 -4.04 6.16 4.60
CA PHE A 41 -5.12 5.45 5.24
C PHE A 41 -4.56 4.49 6.28
N VAL A 42 -5.23 4.44 7.43
CA VAL A 42 -4.98 3.41 8.44
C VAL A 42 -6.07 2.36 8.27
N MET A 43 -5.65 1.13 8.04
CA MET A 43 -6.54 -0.02 7.88
C MET A 43 -6.39 -0.90 9.11
N ALA A 44 -7.50 -1.16 9.79
CA ALA A 44 -7.57 -2.16 10.85
C ALA A 44 -8.41 -3.33 10.37
N ASP A 45 -7.79 -4.50 10.31
CA ASP A 45 -8.37 -5.74 9.83
C ASP A 45 -8.57 -6.71 10.99
N ALA A 46 -9.70 -7.40 10.97
CA ALA A 46 -10.02 -8.49 11.87
C ALA A 46 -10.50 -9.67 11.04
N GLY A 47 -10.18 -10.89 11.44
CA GLY A 47 -10.72 -12.04 10.73
C GLY A 47 -10.74 -13.32 11.54
N TYR A 48 -11.43 -14.30 10.99
CA TYR A 48 -11.51 -15.66 11.50
C TYR A 48 -11.28 -16.66 10.37
N ASN A 49 -10.34 -17.57 10.61
CA ASN A 49 -10.03 -18.67 9.71
C ASN A 49 -10.57 -19.98 10.30
N ASN A 50 -11.47 -20.67 9.58
CA ASN A 50 -11.92 -22.02 9.95
C ASN A 50 -10.90 -23.06 9.47
N GLY A 51 -9.87 -23.28 10.29
CA GLY A 51 -8.67 -24.06 9.97
C GLY A 51 -7.43 -23.17 9.90
N ARG A 52 -6.24 -23.78 9.76
CA ARG A 52 -4.97 -23.05 9.80
C ARG A 52 -4.44 -22.82 8.38
N ILE A 53 -4.22 -21.55 8.03
CA ILE A 53 -3.46 -21.14 6.84
C ILE A 53 -2.00 -20.90 7.23
N ASP A 54 -1.12 -20.66 6.25
CA ASP A 54 0.29 -20.36 6.51
C ASP A 54 0.41 -19.23 7.57
N PRO A 55 1.14 -19.46 8.68
CA PRO A 55 1.20 -18.54 9.80
C PRO A 55 1.86 -17.20 9.48
N ASP A 56 2.60 -17.06 8.38
CA ASP A 56 3.17 -15.77 7.97
C ASP A 56 2.18 -14.94 7.11
N TRP A 57 1.08 -15.56 6.70
CA TRP A 57 0.06 -15.01 5.80
C TRP A 57 -1.35 -15.16 6.39
N PHE A 58 -1.45 -15.23 7.72
CA PHE A 58 -2.68 -15.53 8.47
C PHE A 58 -3.82 -14.51 8.26
N ASP A 59 -3.47 -13.30 7.84
CA ASP A 59 -4.34 -12.13 7.71
C ASP A 59 -4.66 -11.76 6.26
N VAL A 60 -4.26 -12.58 5.29
CA VAL A 60 -4.52 -12.31 3.88
C VAL A 60 -4.93 -13.53 3.08
N MET A 61 -5.76 -13.32 2.06
CA MET A 61 -6.27 -14.37 1.18
C MET A 61 -5.30 -14.64 0.04
N ARG A 62 -4.28 -15.45 0.30
CA ARG A 62 -3.31 -15.89 -0.72
C ARG A 62 -3.55 -17.37 -1.10
N PRO A 63 -4.03 -17.68 -2.33
CA PRO A 63 -4.34 -19.07 -2.72
C PRO A 63 -3.18 -20.06 -2.56
N THR A 64 -1.95 -19.63 -2.82
CA THR A 64 -0.74 -20.45 -2.68
C THR A 64 -0.31 -20.70 -1.22
N LYS A 65 -0.99 -20.07 -0.26
CA LYS A 65 -0.75 -20.20 1.18
C LYS A 65 -1.91 -20.85 1.92
N LEU A 66 -2.85 -21.40 1.17
CA LEU A 66 -3.85 -22.34 1.68
C LEU A 66 -3.23 -23.74 1.81
N PRO A 67 -3.70 -24.56 2.77
CA PRO A 67 -3.24 -25.93 2.92
C PRO A 67 -3.46 -26.74 1.64
N SER A 68 -2.40 -27.35 1.12
CA SER A 68 -2.47 -28.29 0.00
C SER A 68 -2.86 -29.70 0.46
N PHE A 69 -2.59 -30.03 1.72
CA PHE A 69 -2.95 -31.30 2.35
C PHE A 69 -3.51 -31.08 3.76
N GLU A 70 -4.18 -32.10 4.29
CA GLU A 70 -4.89 -32.00 5.55
C GLU A 70 -3.92 -31.68 6.70
N ASN A 71 -4.23 -30.63 7.46
CA ASN A 71 -3.48 -30.21 8.65
C ASN A 71 -2.03 -29.75 8.39
N GLU A 72 -1.69 -29.34 7.16
CA GLU A 72 -0.34 -28.83 6.79
C GLU A 72 0.17 -27.74 7.75
N PHE A 73 -0.69 -26.79 8.10
CA PHE A 73 -0.36 -25.70 9.02
C PHE A 73 -0.98 -25.89 10.42
N GLY A 74 -1.69 -27.00 10.65
CA GLY A 74 -2.40 -27.31 11.89
C GLY A 74 -3.91 -27.45 11.70
N LYS A 75 -4.60 -27.89 12.75
CA LYS A 75 -6.04 -28.24 12.72
C LYS A 75 -6.94 -27.11 13.20
N ASP A 76 -6.43 -26.29 14.11
CA ASP A 76 -7.22 -25.31 14.84
C ASP A 76 -7.37 -24.02 14.02
N GLY A 77 -8.58 -23.48 14.02
CA GLY A 77 -8.85 -22.15 13.50
C GLY A 77 -8.33 -21.05 14.41
N GLY A 78 -8.31 -19.82 13.91
CA GLY A 78 -7.79 -18.67 14.65
C GLY A 78 -8.48 -17.38 14.29
N THR A 79 -8.66 -16.53 15.29
CA THR A 79 -9.02 -15.12 15.10
C THR A 79 -7.76 -14.27 15.07
N TRP A 80 -7.77 -13.23 14.24
CA TRP A 80 -6.64 -12.33 14.11
C TRP A 80 -7.09 -10.87 14.00
N LEU A 81 -6.17 -9.98 14.34
CA LEU A 81 -6.31 -8.53 14.27
C LEU A 81 -4.99 -7.95 13.75
N GLY A 82 -5.04 -7.03 12.80
CA GLY A 82 -3.85 -6.47 12.17
C GLY A 82 -4.05 -5.08 11.61
N VAL A 83 -2.95 -4.34 11.45
CA VAL A 83 -2.93 -3.01 10.79
C VAL A 83 -1.97 -2.96 9.60
N ARG A 84 -1.50 -4.12 9.15
CA ARG A 84 -0.40 -4.30 8.20
C ARG A 84 -0.67 -3.65 6.84
N GLN A 85 -1.93 -3.53 6.44
CA GLN A 85 -2.30 -2.91 5.17
C GLN A 85 -2.29 -1.36 5.19
N SER A 86 -2.04 -0.74 6.35
CA SER A 86 -1.99 0.72 6.46
C SER A 86 -0.91 1.31 5.55
N ARG A 87 -1.24 2.43 4.89
CA ARG A 87 -0.41 3.06 3.87
C ARG A 87 -0.31 4.56 4.07
N PHE A 88 0.85 5.07 3.71
CA PHE A 88 1.15 6.49 3.69
C PHE A 88 1.94 6.83 2.43
N GLY A 89 1.63 7.96 1.82
CA GLY A 89 2.42 8.48 0.73
C GLY A 89 2.33 9.99 0.58
N ILE A 90 3.35 10.54 -0.06
CA ILE A 90 3.46 11.96 -0.38
C ILE A 90 3.82 12.08 -1.86
N LYS A 91 3.10 12.95 -2.56
CA LYS A 91 3.45 13.39 -3.91
C LYS A 91 3.93 14.83 -3.85
N PHE A 92 5.01 15.12 -4.56
CA PHE A 92 5.54 16.48 -4.70
C PHE A 92 5.52 16.89 -6.17
N TRP A 93 5.11 18.12 -6.42
CA TRP A 93 5.19 18.77 -7.72
C TRP A 93 5.94 20.08 -7.57
N GLN A 94 7.08 20.19 -8.23
CA GLN A 94 7.88 21.41 -8.22
C GLN A 94 8.00 21.92 -9.66
N PRO A 95 7.29 23.01 -9.99
CA PRO A 95 7.50 23.71 -11.26
C PRO A 95 8.94 24.20 -11.34
N THR A 96 9.62 23.91 -12.44
CA THR A 96 10.95 24.47 -12.73
C THR A 96 10.88 25.35 -13.98
N ALA A 97 11.94 26.11 -14.26
CA ALA A 97 11.98 27.01 -15.42
C ALA A 97 11.80 26.30 -16.78
N LYS A 98 11.99 24.97 -16.86
CA LYS A 98 11.90 24.22 -18.12
C LYS A 98 10.84 23.12 -18.09
N HIS A 99 10.79 22.33 -17.02
CA HIS A 99 9.87 21.18 -16.89
C HIS A 99 9.49 20.94 -15.43
N ASP A 100 8.32 20.38 -15.18
CA ASP A 100 7.93 20.03 -13.82
C ASP A 100 8.74 18.84 -13.30
N LEU A 101 9.18 18.94 -12.04
CA LEU A 101 9.71 17.83 -11.28
C LEU A 101 8.55 17.20 -10.50
N ARG A 102 8.39 15.88 -10.62
CA ARG A 102 7.35 15.11 -9.92
C ARG A 102 7.97 13.99 -9.13
N ASP A 103 7.69 13.95 -7.83
CA ASP A 103 8.24 12.95 -6.94
C ASP A 103 7.11 12.22 -6.20
N ILE A 104 7.31 10.93 -5.96
CA ILE A 104 6.39 10.09 -5.20
C ILE A 104 7.20 9.27 -4.20
N PHE A 105 6.79 9.35 -2.94
CA PHE A 105 7.29 8.51 -1.86
C PHE A 105 6.11 7.83 -1.17
N GLU A 106 6.06 6.50 -1.20
CA GLU A 106 4.97 5.69 -0.63
C GLU A 106 5.55 4.50 0.14
N PHE A 107 5.06 4.28 1.35
CA PHE A 107 5.33 3.08 2.13
C PHE A 107 4.04 2.50 2.71
N GLU A 108 4.10 1.23 3.08
CA GLU A 108 3.05 0.56 3.84
C GLU A 108 3.67 -0.30 4.95
N LEU A 109 2.82 -0.86 5.82
CA LEU A 109 3.26 -1.66 6.97
C LEU A 109 3.21 -3.18 6.73
N PHE A 110 3.22 -3.59 5.46
CA PHE A 110 3.01 -4.98 5.06
C PHE A 110 4.35 -5.70 4.80
N GLY A 111 4.82 -6.47 5.79
CA GLY A 111 6.04 -7.27 5.69
C GLY A 111 5.94 -8.43 4.69
N VAL A 112 7.01 -8.64 3.91
CA VAL A 112 7.20 -9.75 2.97
C VAL A 112 8.65 -10.22 3.00
N GLY A 113 8.94 -11.40 2.41
CA GLY A 113 10.31 -11.95 2.42
C GLY A 113 10.69 -12.38 3.83
N ASP A 114 11.84 -11.91 4.33
CA ASP A 114 12.33 -12.23 5.67
C ASP A 114 11.44 -11.63 6.80
N ASP A 115 10.65 -10.59 6.47
CA ASP A 115 9.72 -9.96 7.41
C ASP A 115 8.26 -10.43 7.24
N ALA A 116 8.04 -11.57 6.57
CA ALA A 116 6.69 -12.11 6.41
C ALA A 116 5.99 -12.32 7.78
N GLY A 117 4.69 -12.04 7.84
CA GLY A 117 3.91 -12.07 9.09
C GLY A 117 4.07 -10.85 10.00
N GLN A 118 5.04 -9.97 9.74
CA GLN A 118 5.31 -8.80 10.59
C GLN A 118 4.65 -7.51 10.09
N THR A 119 4.39 -6.61 11.04
CA THR A 119 4.02 -5.22 10.77
C THR A 119 5.30 -4.40 10.67
N THR A 120 5.84 -4.25 9.47
CA THR A 120 7.11 -3.57 9.21
C THR A 120 7.00 -2.60 8.05
N PHE A 121 7.85 -1.57 8.06
CA PHE A 121 7.90 -0.60 6.97
C PHE A 121 8.40 -1.24 5.69
N ARG A 122 7.59 -1.14 4.63
CA ARG A 122 7.93 -1.57 3.29
C ARG A 122 7.81 -0.42 2.31
N LEU A 123 8.90 -0.10 1.63
CA LEU A 123 8.91 0.89 0.56
C LEU A 123 8.14 0.36 -0.65
N ARG A 124 7.08 1.08 -1.06
CA ARG A 124 6.29 0.74 -2.24
C ARG A 124 6.74 1.54 -3.45
N GLN A 125 6.90 2.85 -3.27
CA GLN A 125 7.30 3.77 -4.34
C GLN A 125 8.31 4.77 -3.80
N ALA A 126 9.38 4.98 -4.55
CA ALA A 126 10.33 6.06 -4.37
C ALA A 126 10.82 6.42 -5.77
N TYR A 127 10.10 7.34 -6.42
CA TYR A 127 10.30 7.65 -7.82
C TYR A 127 10.32 9.15 -8.04
N LEU A 128 11.28 9.58 -8.86
CA LEU A 128 11.44 10.95 -9.30
C LEU A 128 11.31 11.00 -10.82
N GLN A 129 10.53 11.94 -11.31
CA GLN A 129 10.31 12.17 -12.73
C GLN A 129 10.63 13.62 -13.08
N TYR A 130 11.51 13.78 -14.06
CA TYR A 130 11.82 15.06 -14.69
C TYR A 130 11.62 14.94 -16.20
N ASN A 131 10.60 15.63 -16.72
CA ASN A 131 10.19 15.54 -18.12
C ASN A 131 9.92 14.08 -18.54
N LYS A 132 10.66 13.54 -19.51
CA LYS A 132 10.51 12.16 -20.02
C LYS A 132 11.36 11.14 -19.28
N PHE A 133 12.19 11.59 -18.35
CA PHE A 133 13.10 10.74 -17.60
C PHE A 133 12.56 10.57 -16.20
N GLY A 134 12.62 9.36 -15.67
CA GLY A 134 12.43 9.17 -14.26
C GLY A 134 13.23 7.98 -13.78
N ALA A 135 13.53 8.00 -12.48
CA ALA A 135 14.41 7.06 -11.83
C ALA A 135 13.86 6.71 -10.45
N GLY A 136 14.05 5.46 -10.05
CA GLY A 136 13.65 4.94 -8.76
C GLY A 136 12.70 3.75 -8.87
N GLN A 137 12.09 3.40 -7.74
CA GLN A 137 11.13 2.31 -7.64
C GLN A 137 9.72 2.84 -7.91
N TYR A 138 9.09 2.32 -8.95
CA TYR A 138 7.71 2.63 -9.32
C TYR A 138 7.03 1.38 -9.87
N HIS A 139 5.75 1.47 -10.20
CA HIS A 139 5.09 0.40 -10.94
C HIS A 139 5.79 0.15 -12.28
N SER A 140 5.92 -1.13 -12.63
CA SER A 140 6.45 -1.54 -13.93
C SER A 140 5.59 -0.98 -15.06
N VAL A 141 6.20 -0.62 -16.18
CA VAL A 141 5.50 -0.17 -17.39
C VAL A 141 4.59 -1.23 -18.01
N PHE A 142 4.75 -2.49 -17.61
CA PHE A 142 3.88 -3.60 -17.98
C PHE A 142 2.69 -3.78 -17.02
N MET A 143 2.59 -2.95 -15.98
CA MET A 143 1.48 -2.94 -15.05
C MET A 143 0.64 -1.70 -15.28
N ASP A 144 -0.65 -1.89 -15.49
CA ASP A 144 -1.65 -0.83 -15.37
C ASP A 144 -2.29 -0.98 -14.00
N MET A 145 -2.13 0.01 -13.12
CA MET A 145 -2.71 -0.08 -11.78
C MET A 145 -4.23 0.13 -11.82
N ASP A 146 -4.72 0.91 -12.77
CA ASP A 146 -6.13 1.33 -12.84
C ASP A 146 -7.04 0.21 -13.35
N ILE A 147 -6.46 -0.87 -13.91
CA ILE A 147 -7.20 -2.05 -14.37
C ILE A 147 -7.46 -3.07 -13.25
N PHE A 148 -6.68 -3.00 -12.16
CA PHE A 148 -6.89 -3.93 -11.05
C PHE A 148 -8.16 -3.53 -10.30
N PRO A 149 -9.08 -4.48 -10.03
CA PRO A 149 -10.26 -4.17 -9.25
C PRO A 149 -9.83 -3.77 -7.84
N ASP A 150 -10.32 -2.64 -7.36
CA ASP A 150 -10.15 -2.24 -5.96
C ASP A 150 -10.75 -3.31 -5.06
N SER A 151 -9.89 -4.02 -4.34
CA SER A 151 -10.27 -5.05 -3.40
C SER A 151 -10.00 -4.60 -1.97
N ILE A 152 -10.93 -4.94 -1.08
CA ILE A 152 -10.75 -4.81 0.37
C ILE A 152 -9.64 -5.74 0.88
N GLU A 153 -9.39 -6.82 0.15
CA GLU A 153 -8.38 -7.82 0.42
C GLU A 153 -7.05 -7.42 -0.24
N TYR A 154 -5.97 -7.47 0.53
CA TYR A 154 -4.64 -7.01 0.11
C TYR A 154 -4.12 -7.67 -1.19
N TRP A 155 -4.35 -8.98 -1.34
CA TRP A 155 -3.91 -9.75 -2.51
C TRP A 155 -4.97 -9.89 -3.61
N GLY A 156 -6.14 -9.25 -3.46
CA GLY A 156 -7.24 -9.39 -4.40
C GLY A 156 -8.12 -10.62 -4.14
N ARG A 157 -9.17 -10.75 -4.95
CA ARG A 157 -10.08 -11.90 -4.87
C ARG A 157 -9.31 -13.17 -5.32
N PRO A 158 -9.44 -14.31 -4.60
CA PRO A 158 -9.07 -15.60 -5.16
C PRO A 158 -9.82 -15.82 -6.47
N ALA A 159 -9.10 -16.05 -7.57
CA ALA A 159 -9.70 -16.46 -8.84
C ALA A 159 -10.37 -17.84 -8.72
#